data_AF-A0A8T4CHQ6-F1
#
_entry.id   AF-A0A8T4CHQ6-F1
#
_cell.length_a   1.000
_cell.length_b   1.000
_cell.length_c   1.000
_cell.angle_alpha   90.00
_cell.angle_beta   90.00
_cell.angle_gamma   90.00
#
_symmetry.space_group_name_H-M   'P 1'
#
loop_
_entity.id
_entity.type
_entity.pdbx_description
1 polymer ?
#
loop_
_entity_poly.entity_id
_entity_poly.type
_entity_poly.pdbx_seq_one_letter_code
_entity_poly.pdbx_strand_id
1 'polypeptide(L)'
;MVQKEIRKKTQVYGTIAFLSATVLVALIYAVGTAPVMFPPTETPLVSGMKTFSSYEELKNFLAAKTKDGSVYVYGGGPLDSQFFESSRGAIGFLDTIPVPAAVGESGQYSVNSYSTTNIQVAGVDEADIVKTDGKYIYVATTNNFYSTSQNNVYIVKADPQDPRVIAEIALSNETYVAGLFLSQDSSKLVVLGSQYQMYAYDEPRPEIAIYPYYSSVNTFINVYDISEKASPVLARNLTLSGSYFNSRMIGNYVYTVVSQPAYILEDVVILPQVYQNAKASEIAPERIYYADTVDNYFTFTTFIGLNILDDAQQPTNMTVMMGGTSTMYVSMDNIYVTYSTWNAGQYTSIYR
;
A
#
# COMPACT_ATOMS: atom_id res chain seq x y z
N MET A 1 -13.88 -34.64 63.30
CA MET A 1 -12.77 -34.67 62.33
C MET A 1 -13.26 -34.90 60.90
N VAL A 2 -14.11 -35.92 60.69
CA VAL A 2 -14.67 -36.32 59.38
C VAL A 2 -15.41 -35.19 58.63
N GLN A 3 -16.30 -34.43 59.29
CA GLN A 3 -17.05 -33.34 58.63
C GLN A 3 -16.18 -32.19 58.09
N LYS A 4 -15.08 -31.87 58.79
CA LYS A 4 -14.15 -30.81 58.35
C LYS A 4 -13.38 -31.25 57.10
N GLU A 5 -13.07 -32.53 57.01
CA GLU A 5 -12.39 -33.12 55.86
C GLU A 5 -13.30 -33.26 54.64
N ILE A 6 -14.58 -33.64 54.86
CA ILE A 6 -15.60 -33.65 53.80
C ILE A 6 -15.76 -32.24 53.24
N ARG A 7 -15.94 -31.22 54.09
CA ARG A 7 -16.11 -29.83 53.64
C ARG A 7 -14.90 -29.30 52.84
N LYS A 8 -13.69 -29.65 53.27
CA LYS A 8 -12.44 -29.30 52.56
C LYS A 8 -12.37 -29.99 51.19
N LYS A 9 -12.71 -31.29 51.12
CA LYS A 9 -12.74 -32.04 49.85
C LYS A 9 -13.82 -31.50 48.90
N THR A 10 -15.02 -31.19 49.40
CA THR A 10 -16.10 -30.60 48.59
C THR A 10 -15.70 -29.24 48.02
N GLN A 11 -15.03 -28.39 48.80
CA GLN A 11 -14.51 -27.11 48.29
C GLN A 11 -13.48 -27.33 47.18
N VAL A 12 -12.49 -28.21 47.42
CA VAL A 12 -11.44 -28.50 46.42
C VAL A 12 -12.03 -29.07 45.12
N TYR A 13 -12.93 -30.05 45.21
CA TYR A 13 -13.57 -30.62 44.02
C TYR A 13 -14.48 -29.61 43.31
N GLY A 14 -15.17 -28.74 44.06
CA GLY A 14 -15.95 -27.65 43.49
C GLY A 14 -15.10 -26.64 42.73
N THR A 15 -13.93 -26.27 43.28
CA THR A 15 -13.00 -25.35 42.60
C THR A 15 -12.40 -25.99 41.34
N ILE A 16 -12.02 -27.26 41.40
CA ILE A 16 -11.50 -28.01 40.25
C ILE A 16 -12.56 -28.09 39.15
N ALA A 17 -13.79 -28.49 39.48
CA ALA A 17 -14.88 -28.60 38.51
C ALA A 17 -15.19 -27.25 37.84
N PHE A 18 -15.20 -26.16 38.61
CA PHE A 18 -15.40 -24.81 38.09
C PHE A 18 -14.27 -24.40 37.13
N LEU A 19 -13.01 -24.57 37.53
CA LEU A 19 -11.85 -24.26 36.68
C LEU A 19 -11.84 -25.10 35.40
N SER A 20 -12.13 -26.40 35.48
CA SER A 20 -12.23 -27.27 34.31
C SER A 20 -13.34 -26.82 33.36
N ALA A 21 -14.50 -26.41 33.89
CA ALA A 21 -15.58 -25.87 33.07
C ALA A 21 -15.19 -24.54 32.40
N THR A 22 -14.50 -23.64 33.09
CA THR A 22 -14.02 -22.37 32.51
C THR A 22 -13.00 -22.60 31.40
N VAL A 23 -12.04 -23.52 31.60
CA VAL A 23 -11.06 -23.89 30.58
C VAL A 23 -11.73 -24.53 29.36
N LEU A 24 -12.74 -25.39 29.58
CA LEU A 24 -13.48 -26.01 28.48
C LEU A 24 -14.26 -24.97 27.68
N VAL A 25 -14.93 -24.02 28.34
CA VAL A 25 -15.65 -22.93 27.67
C VAL A 25 -14.68 -22.02 26.91
N ALA A 26 -13.52 -21.69 27.49
CA ALA A 26 -12.48 -20.91 26.80
C ALA A 26 -11.92 -21.65 25.58
N LEU A 27 -11.74 -22.97 25.65
CA LEU A 27 -11.35 -23.81 24.51
C LEU A 27 -12.44 -23.88 23.44
N ILE A 28 -13.71 -24.05 23.81
CA ILE A 28 -14.84 -24.03 22.87
C ILE A 28 -14.95 -22.65 22.21
N TYR A 29 -14.72 -21.57 22.95
CA TYR A 29 -14.70 -20.23 22.38
C TYR A 29 -13.51 -20.04 21.45
N ALA A 30 -12.29 -20.41 21.86
CA ALA A 30 -11.08 -20.25 21.06
C ALA A 30 -11.07 -21.13 19.79
N VAL A 31 -11.59 -22.35 19.88
CA VAL A 31 -11.59 -23.33 18.78
C VAL A 31 -12.88 -23.26 17.96
N GLY A 32 -14.02 -22.95 18.58
CA GLY A 32 -15.33 -22.91 17.93
C GLY A 32 -15.70 -21.58 17.28
N THR A 33 -15.05 -20.46 17.66
CA THR A 33 -15.26 -19.15 17.00
C THR A 33 -14.22 -18.82 15.93
N ALA A 34 -13.08 -19.53 15.92
CA ALA A 34 -12.16 -19.48 14.81
C ALA A 34 -12.73 -20.35 13.68
N PRO A 35 -13.12 -19.80 12.51
CA PRO A 35 -13.48 -20.64 11.38
C PRO A 35 -12.28 -21.53 11.07
N VAL A 36 -12.45 -22.86 11.21
CA VAL A 36 -11.45 -23.83 10.79
C VAL A 36 -11.39 -23.74 9.27
N MET A 37 -10.51 -22.87 8.75
CA MET A 37 -10.13 -22.88 7.35
C MET A 37 -9.33 -24.16 7.11
N PHE A 38 -9.99 -25.17 6.56
CA PHE A 38 -9.27 -26.28 5.94
C PHE A 38 -8.63 -25.73 4.66
N PRO A 39 -7.29 -25.67 4.56
CA PRO A 39 -6.68 -25.40 3.27
C PRO A 39 -7.17 -26.48 2.29
N PRO A 40 -7.54 -26.12 1.06
CA PRO A 40 -7.98 -27.10 0.06
C PRO A 40 -6.87 -28.15 -0.12
N THR A 41 -7.27 -29.42 -0.22
CA THR A 41 -6.37 -30.58 -0.31
C THR A 41 -5.50 -30.51 -1.58
N GLU A 42 -5.94 -29.77 -2.58
CA GLU A 42 -5.20 -29.42 -3.79
C GLU A 42 -5.41 -27.93 -4.07
N THR A 43 -4.32 -27.18 -4.23
CA THR A 43 -4.38 -25.84 -4.85
C THR A 43 -4.71 -26.03 -6.33
N PRO A 44 -5.75 -25.36 -6.87
CA PRO A 44 -6.06 -25.48 -8.28
C PRO A 44 -4.84 -25.06 -9.11
N LEU A 45 -4.38 -25.95 -9.99
CA LEU A 45 -3.41 -25.64 -11.03
C LEU A 45 -4.07 -24.65 -11.99
N VAL A 46 -3.66 -23.38 -11.92
CA VAL A 46 -4.14 -22.37 -12.84
C VAL A 46 -3.23 -22.32 -14.07
N SER A 47 -3.84 -22.10 -15.24
CA SER A 47 -3.07 -21.76 -16.45
C SER A 47 -2.12 -20.60 -16.16
N GLY A 48 -0.91 -20.66 -16.71
CA GLY A 48 0.02 -19.53 -16.65
C GLY A 48 -0.62 -18.25 -17.19
N MET A 49 -0.13 -17.11 -16.72
CA MET A 49 -0.60 -15.81 -17.20
C MET A 49 -0.33 -15.67 -18.70
N LYS A 50 -1.29 -15.08 -19.42
CA LYS A 50 -1.21 -14.79 -20.85
C LYS A 50 -0.89 -13.31 -21.05
N THR A 51 -0.46 -12.93 -22.24
CA THR A 51 -0.45 -11.54 -22.69
C THR A 51 -1.45 -11.35 -23.82
N PHE A 52 -1.87 -10.11 -24.07
CA PHE A 52 -2.71 -9.80 -25.22
C PHE A 52 -1.85 -9.75 -26.49
N SER A 53 -2.44 -10.06 -27.64
CA SER A 53 -1.79 -9.99 -28.95
C SER A 53 -2.04 -8.64 -29.64
N SER A 54 -3.00 -7.86 -29.12
CA SER A 54 -3.40 -6.56 -29.67
C SER A 54 -4.27 -5.77 -28.68
N TYR A 55 -4.42 -4.47 -28.95
CA TYR A 55 -5.38 -3.59 -28.27
C TYR A 55 -6.82 -4.09 -28.37
N GLU A 56 -7.24 -4.56 -29.55
CA GLU A 56 -8.61 -5.06 -29.75
C GLU A 56 -8.88 -6.34 -28.92
N GLU A 57 -7.88 -7.20 -28.73
CA GLU A 57 -8.03 -8.37 -27.85
C GLU A 57 -8.26 -7.95 -26.39
N LEU A 58 -7.49 -6.98 -25.89
CA LEU A 58 -7.67 -6.41 -24.55
C LEU A 58 -9.05 -5.78 -24.38
N LYS A 59 -9.49 -4.95 -25.33
CA LYS A 59 -10.80 -4.29 -25.30
C LYS A 59 -11.93 -5.32 -25.28
N ASN A 60 -11.87 -6.31 -26.17
CA ASN A 60 -12.87 -7.38 -26.23
C ASN A 60 -12.88 -8.24 -24.96
N PHE A 61 -11.71 -8.50 -24.37
CA PHE A 61 -11.61 -9.20 -23.10
C PHE A 61 -12.36 -8.44 -21.99
N LEU A 62 -12.08 -7.14 -21.81
CA LEU A 62 -12.74 -6.32 -20.79
C LEU A 62 -14.26 -6.27 -21.01
N ALA A 63 -14.72 -6.12 -22.24
CA ALA A 63 -16.14 -6.12 -22.59
C ALA A 63 -16.84 -7.46 -22.27
N ALA A 64 -16.16 -8.59 -22.49
CA ALA A 64 -16.74 -9.92 -22.31
C ALA A 64 -16.61 -10.47 -20.88
N LYS A 65 -15.62 -10.02 -20.11
CA LYS A 65 -15.22 -10.65 -18.83
C LYS A 65 -15.50 -9.81 -17.59
N THR A 66 -16.05 -8.61 -17.74
CA THR A 66 -16.49 -7.74 -16.62
C THR A 66 -17.97 -8.02 -16.31
N LYS A 67 -18.29 -8.43 -15.06
CA LYS A 67 -19.60 -9.02 -14.69
C LYS A 67 -20.80 -8.09 -14.67
N ASP A 68 -20.60 -6.79 -14.64
CA ASP A 68 -21.69 -5.83 -14.65
C ASP A 68 -21.21 -4.64 -15.47
N GLY A 69 -21.94 -4.28 -16.53
CA GLY A 69 -21.62 -3.11 -17.36
C GLY A 69 -21.70 -1.77 -16.63
N SER A 70 -21.93 -1.78 -15.30
CA SER A 70 -21.83 -0.63 -14.42
C SER A 70 -20.38 -0.40 -14.01
N VAL A 71 -19.92 0.85 -14.15
CA VAL A 71 -18.61 1.32 -13.68
C VAL A 71 -18.51 1.11 -12.18
N TYR A 72 -17.85 0.02 -11.74
CA TYR A 72 -17.44 -0.10 -10.35
C TYR A 72 -16.56 1.11 -10.04
N VAL A 73 -17.00 1.93 -9.08
CA VAL A 73 -16.24 3.09 -8.63
C VAL A 73 -15.03 2.56 -7.87
N TYR A 74 -13.89 2.49 -8.57
CA TYR A 74 -12.62 2.13 -7.97
C TYR A 74 -12.34 3.09 -6.81
N GLY A 75 -12.38 2.56 -5.58
CA GLY A 75 -12.15 3.32 -4.36
C GLY A 75 -10.70 3.73 -4.11
N GLY A 76 -9.82 3.52 -5.09
CA GLY A 76 -8.42 3.87 -4.99
C GLY A 76 -7.55 2.82 -4.32
N GLY A 77 -6.26 3.15 -4.16
CA GLY A 77 -5.33 2.42 -3.30
C GLY A 77 -5.54 2.73 -1.81
N PRO A 78 -4.79 2.06 -0.90
CA PRO A 78 -4.82 2.36 0.53
C PRO A 78 -4.53 3.83 0.88
N LEU A 79 -3.71 4.49 0.05
CA LEU A 79 -3.35 5.89 0.22
C LEU A 79 -4.51 6.84 -0.15
N ASP A 80 -5.28 6.48 -1.17
CA ASP A 80 -6.44 7.25 -1.62
C ASP A 80 -7.53 7.23 -0.55
N SER A 81 -7.73 6.07 0.11
CA SER A 81 -8.62 5.98 1.26
C SER A 81 -8.20 6.96 2.35
N GLN A 82 -6.92 7.10 2.69
CA GLN A 82 -6.48 8.08 3.70
C GLN A 82 -6.62 9.53 3.25
N PHE A 83 -6.37 9.80 1.97
CA PHE A 83 -6.49 11.14 1.40
C PHE A 83 -7.96 11.60 1.36
N PHE A 84 -8.88 10.69 1.02
CA PHE A 84 -10.31 10.96 0.90
C PHE A 84 -11.13 10.60 2.16
N GLU A 85 -10.67 9.80 3.11
CA GLU A 85 -11.47 9.37 4.28
C GLU A 85 -11.88 10.55 5.17
N SER A 86 -11.11 11.64 5.19
CA SER A 86 -11.57 12.88 5.83
C SER A 86 -12.87 13.42 5.21
N SER A 87 -13.23 13.03 3.99
CA SER A 87 -14.51 13.34 3.34
C SER A 87 -15.64 12.35 3.70
N ARG A 88 -15.32 11.12 4.11
CA ARG A 88 -16.31 10.13 4.59
C ARG A 88 -16.76 10.40 6.02
N GLY A 89 -15.91 11.03 6.84
CA GLY A 89 -16.31 11.53 8.17
C GLY A 89 -17.42 12.59 8.14
N ALA A 90 -17.64 13.24 6.99
CA ALA A 90 -18.74 14.19 6.79
C ALA A 90 -20.06 13.52 6.34
N ILE A 91 -20.05 12.22 6.01
CA ILE A 91 -21.24 11.44 5.62
C ILE A 91 -21.30 10.19 6.50
N GLY A 92 -21.91 10.34 7.67
CA GLY A 92 -21.91 9.35 8.75
C GLY A 92 -22.37 7.97 8.35
N PHE A 93 -21.41 7.06 8.09
CA PHE A 93 -21.64 5.63 8.05
C PHE A 93 -20.48 4.87 8.71
N LEU A 94 -20.86 4.28 9.85
CA LEU A 94 -20.21 3.31 10.73
C LEU A 94 -18.87 3.65 11.42
N ASP A 95 -19.06 3.86 12.71
CA ASP A 95 -18.15 3.89 13.85
C ASP A 95 -17.40 2.56 14.08
N THR A 96 -16.28 2.65 14.80
CA THR A 96 -15.47 1.59 15.44
C THR A 96 -14.39 0.84 14.63
N ILE A 97 -13.15 1.34 14.70
CA ILE A 97 -11.93 0.51 14.68
C ILE A 97 -11.11 0.85 15.95
N PRO A 98 -10.67 -0.14 16.75
CA PRO A 98 -9.94 0.13 18.00
C PRO A 98 -8.53 0.67 17.73
N VAL A 99 -8.16 1.73 18.45
CA VAL A 99 -6.78 2.26 18.52
C VAL A 99 -5.95 1.36 19.44
N PRO A 100 -4.77 0.86 19.04
CA PRO A 100 -3.87 0.15 19.93
C PRO A 100 -3.34 1.07 21.03
N ALA A 101 -3.30 0.57 22.27
CA ALA A 101 -2.76 1.28 23.41
C ALA A 101 -1.24 1.53 23.28
N ALA A 102 -0.80 2.71 23.71
CA ALA A 102 0.61 3.03 23.89
C ALA A 102 1.22 2.17 25.02
N VAL A 103 2.35 1.53 24.76
CA VAL A 103 3.20 0.91 25.79
C VAL A 103 4.53 1.64 25.82
N GLY A 104 4.94 2.03 27.01
CA GLY A 104 5.97 3.03 27.25
C GLY A 104 7.36 2.55 27.70
N GLU A 105 8.03 3.55 28.26
CA GLU A 105 9.32 3.66 28.96
C GLU A 105 10.64 3.45 28.19
N SER A 106 11.44 4.52 28.25
CA SER A 106 12.75 4.74 27.66
C SER A 106 13.86 4.00 28.43
N GLY A 107 14.49 3.02 27.78
CA GLY A 107 15.80 2.51 28.15
C GLY A 107 16.92 3.51 27.80
N GLN A 108 18.02 3.48 28.55
CA GLN A 108 19.23 4.27 28.27
C GLN A 108 19.80 3.95 26.87
N TYR A 109 19.87 4.96 26.01
CA TYR A 109 20.46 4.85 24.68
C TYR A 109 21.96 5.12 24.71
N SER A 110 22.73 4.25 24.05
CA SER A 110 24.11 4.54 23.68
C SER A 110 24.12 5.65 22.62
N VAL A 111 25.05 6.61 22.73
CA VAL A 111 25.08 7.86 21.93
C VAL A 111 25.28 7.62 20.41
N ASN A 112 25.53 6.38 19.97
CA ASN A 112 25.75 6.03 18.56
C ASN A 112 24.76 4.99 18.01
N SER A 113 23.59 4.81 18.61
CA SER A 113 22.56 3.88 18.15
C SER A 113 21.29 4.63 17.77
N TYR A 114 20.85 4.54 16.51
CA TYR A 114 19.58 5.08 16.04
C TYR A 114 18.53 3.97 15.88
N SER A 115 17.25 4.34 15.95
CA SER A 115 16.15 3.40 15.74
C SER A 115 16.01 3.06 14.26
N THR A 116 15.99 1.78 13.93
CA THR A 116 15.45 1.29 12.66
C THR A 116 13.94 1.16 12.75
N THR A 117 13.23 1.27 11.63
CA THR A 117 11.80 0.93 11.57
C THR A 117 11.60 -0.57 11.79
N ASN A 118 10.43 -0.96 12.31
CA ASN A 118 10.07 -2.37 12.46
C ASN A 118 9.74 -2.97 11.08
N ILE A 119 10.75 -3.53 10.41
CA ILE A 119 10.61 -4.12 9.08
C ILE A 119 10.07 -5.55 9.14
N GLN A 120 9.25 -5.93 8.16
CA GLN A 120 8.67 -7.28 8.09
C GLN A 120 9.70 -8.35 7.71
N VAL A 121 10.67 -7.99 6.86
CA VAL A 121 11.72 -8.89 6.35
C VAL A 121 13.06 -8.18 6.38
N ALA A 122 14.07 -8.83 6.92
CA ALA A 122 15.44 -8.28 6.96
C ALA A 122 15.96 -7.96 5.56
N GLY A 123 16.46 -6.75 5.36
CA GLY A 123 16.98 -6.27 4.07
C GLY A 123 15.91 -5.71 3.11
N VAL A 124 14.62 -5.76 3.50
CA VAL A 124 13.51 -5.17 2.77
C VAL A 124 12.95 -4.01 3.57
N ASP A 125 13.30 -2.79 3.20
CA ASP A 125 12.80 -1.58 3.88
C ASP A 125 11.40 -1.20 3.35
N GLU A 126 10.59 -0.58 4.22
CA GLU A 126 9.23 -0.14 3.95
C GLU A 126 9.17 1.39 3.93
N ALA A 127 8.32 1.97 3.07
CA ALA A 127 8.18 3.41 3.00
C ALA A 127 7.62 3.96 4.32
N ASP A 128 8.23 5.04 4.81
CA ASP A 128 7.80 5.72 6.05
C ASP A 128 7.95 7.23 5.85
N ILE A 129 7.07 8.03 6.46
CA ILE A 129 7.15 9.50 6.42
C ILE A 129 8.32 10.03 7.24
N VAL A 130 8.94 9.22 8.12
CA VAL A 130 10.15 9.57 8.87
C VAL A 130 11.25 8.55 8.62
N LYS A 131 12.44 9.04 8.25
CA LYS A 131 13.68 8.24 8.15
C LYS A 131 14.81 8.93 8.91
N THR A 132 15.87 8.19 9.25
CA THR A 132 17.05 8.74 9.94
C THR A 132 18.31 8.00 9.52
N ASP A 133 19.42 8.74 9.44
CA ASP A 133 20.78 8.19 9.32
C ASP A 133 21.57 8.27 10.64
N GLY A 134 20.89 8.63 11.73
CA GLY A 134 21.46 8.85 13.05
C GLY A 134 22.02 10.27 13.27
N LYS A 135 22.32 11.03 12.21
CA LYS A 135 22.77 12.43 12.30
C LYS A 135 21.70 13.41 11.81
N TYR A 136 20.85 12.97 10.90
CA TYR A 136 19.75 13.73 10.33
C TYR A 136 18.46 12.92 10.35
N ILE A 137 17.35 13.62 10.61
CA ILE A 137 15.99 13.11 10.45
C ILE A 137 15.43 13.68 9.15
N TYR A 138 14.83 12.82 8.34
CA TYR A 138 14.14 13.14 7.11
C TYR A 138 12.66 12.95 7.38
N VAL A 139 11.86 14.02 7.28
CA VAL A 139 10.43 13.95 7.62
C VAL A 139 9.59 14.61 6.54
N ALA A 140 8.60 13.88 6.05
CA ALA A 140 7.60 14.40 5.13
C ALA A 140 6.35 14.86 5.87
N THR A 141 5.82 16.02 5.50
CA THR A 141 4.46 16.40 5.88
C THR A 141 3.46 15.77 4.91
N THR A 142 2.35 15.32 5.46
CA THR A 142 1.27 14.68 4.70
C THR A 142 -0.04 15.34 5.05
N ASN A 143 -0.49 16.18 4.13
CA ASN A 143 -1.72 16.95 4.24
C ASN A 143 -2.82 16.28 3.41
N ASN A 144 -4.01 16.11 4.00
CA ASN A 144 -5.15 15.53 3.30
C ASN A 144 -5.84 16.53 2.36
N PHE A 145 -6.91 16.07 1.73
CA PHE A 145 -7.67 16.78 0.71
C PHE A 145 -8.10 18.23 1.08
N TYR A 146 -8.34 18.53 2.37
CA TYR A 146 -8.85 19.85 2.79
C TYR A 146 -7.74 20.85 3.16
N SER A 147 -6.49 20.43 3.13
CA SER A 147 -5.40 21.31 3.51
C SER A 147 -5.10 22.33 2.43
N THR A 148 -4.92 23.57 2.86
CA THR A 148 -4.38 24.66 2.04
C THR A 148 -2.86 24.75 2.11
N SER A 149 -2.22 23.88 2.90
CA SER A 149 -0.79 23.87 3.13
C SER A 149 -0.09 22.91 2.17
N GLN A 150 1.02 23.38 1.61
CA GLN A 150 1.91 22.59 0.76
C GLN A 150 2.54 21.44 1.57
N ASN A 151 2.70 20.28 0.93
CA ASN A 151 3.49 19.19 1.50
C ASN A 151 4.99 19.46 1.28
N ASN A 152 5.79 19.18 2.30
CA ASN A 152 7.22 19.45 2.31
C ASN A 152 7.96 18.24 2.88
N VAL A 153 9.23 18.09 2.48
CA VAL A 153 10.17 17.21 3.16
C VAL A 153 11.23 18.05 3.85
N TYR A 154 11.42 17.83 5.14
CA TYR A 154 12.41 18.52 5.95
C TYR A 154 13.59 17.59 6.24
N ILE A 155 14.80 18.14 6.14
CA ILE A 155 16.01 17.51 6.65
C ILE A 155 16.42 18.26 7.91
N VAL A 156 16.41 17.54 9.03
CA VAL A 156 16.61 18.09 10.37
C VAL A 156 17.90 17.52 10.96
N LYS A 157 18.79 18.37 11.46
CA LYS A 157 19.96 17.92 12.22
C LYS A 157 19.48 17.30 13.54
N ALA A 158 19.81 16.04 13.78
CA ALA A 158 19.39 15.25 14.94
C ALA A 158 20.35 15.39 16.14
N ASP A 159 21.03 16.53 16.25
CA ASP A 159 21.94 16.86 17.35
C ASP A 159 21.14 17.42 18.53
N PRO A 160 21.09 16.75 19.70
CA PRO A 160 20.32 17.24 20.84
C PRO A 160 20.74 18.63 21.34
N GLN A 161 21.97 19.07 21.03
CA GLN A 161 22.46 20.40 21.42
C GLN A 161 22.12 21.51 20.40
N ASP A 162 21.81 21.14 19.16
CA ASP A 162 21.51 22.06 18.07
C ASP A 162 20.52 21.43 17.07
N PRO A 163 19.28 21.10 17.51
CA PRO A 163 18.27 20.53 16.63
C PRO A 163 17.71 21.65 15.74
N ARG A 164 17.90 21.52 14.42
CA ARG A 164 17.42 22.52 13.46
C ARG A 164 17.16 21.94 12.09
N VAL A 165 16.19 22.52 11.39
CA VAL A 165 15.97 22.29 9.97
C VAL A 165 17.15 22.86 9.20
N ILE A 166 17.75 22.06 8.32
CA ILE A 166 18.88 22.46 7.48
C ILE A 166 18.53 22.51 5.99
N ALA A 167 17.45 21.85 5.59
CA ALA A 167 16.89 21.96 4.25
C ALA A 167 15.38 21.67 4.27
N GLU A 168 14.71 22.23 3.27
CA GLU A 168 13.31 22.03 2.97
C GLU A 168 13.18 21.74 1.47
N ILE A 169 12.42 20.70 1.13
CA ILE A 169 12.06 20.32 -0.22
C ILE A 169 10.56 20.53 -0.35
N ALA A 170 10.16 21.56 -1.09
CA ALA A 170 8.76 21.83 -1.35
C ALA A 170 8.19 20.89 -2.43
N LEU A 171 7.08 20.20 -2.14
CA LEU A 171 6.39 19.31 -3.07
C LEU A 171 5.18 20.02 -3.69
N SER A 172 4.64 19.58 -4.83
CA SER A 172 3.45 20.25 -5.37
C SER A 172 2.24 20.10 -4.45
N ASN A 173 1.33 21.09 -4.46
CA ASN A 173 0.13 21.10 -3.60
C ASN A 173 -0.82 19.92 -3.85
N GLU A 174 -0.67 19.25 -4.99
CA GLU A 174 -1.47 18.11 -5.41
C GLU A 174 -0.89 16.77 -4.92
N THR A 175 0.28 16.79 -4.28
CA THR A 175 0.92 15.57 -3.75
C THR A 175 0.29 15.12 -2.44
N TYR A 176 0.28 13.82 -2.21
CA TYR A 176 0.09 13.17 -0.92
C TYR A 176 1.19 12.14 -0.76
N VAL A 177 2.08 12.37 0.21
CA VAL A 177 3.28 11.55 0.41
C VAL A 177 2.89 10.21 1.04
N ALA A 178 3.28 9.11 0.40
CA ALA A 178 3.14 7.78 0.99
C ALA A 178 4.33 7.45 1.89
N GLY A 179 5.51 7.95 1.57
CA GLY A 179 6.68 7.82 2.42
C GLY A 179 7.99 8.12 1.71
N LEU A 180 9.05 7.83 2.43
CA LEU A 180 10.43 8.10 2.10
C LEU A 180 11.24 6.80 2.09
N PHE A 181 12.31 6.79 1.29
CA PHE A 181 13.41 5.83 1.41
C PHE A 181 14.75 6.56 1.44
N LEU A 182 15.70 6.01 2.17
CA LEU A 182 17.05 6.54 2.28
C LEU A 182 18.05 5.52 1.73
N SER A 183 18.99 5.94 0.89
CA SER A 183 20.09 5.07 0.47
C SER A 183 20.96 4.65 1.65
N GLN A 184 21.62 3.49 1.54
CA GLN A 184 22.46 2.96 2.62
C GLN A 184 23.58 3.91 3.04
N ASP A 185 24.14 4.66 2.07
CA ASP A 185 25.16 5.69 2.28
C ASP A 185 24.58 7.08 2.61
N SER A 186 23.25 7.20 2.70
CA SER A 186 22.53 8.45 2.95
C SER A 186 22.86 9.57 1.95
N SER A 187 23.24 9.22 0.72
CA SER A 187 23.49 10.16 -0.39
C SER A 187 22.24 10.44 -1.23
N LYS A 188 21.24 9.54 -1.23
CA LYS A 188 19.98 9.69 -1.95
C LYS A 188 18.77 9.58 -1.03
N LEU A 189 17.77 10.41 -1.30
CA LEU A 189 16.45 10.38 -0.66
C LEU A 189 15.38 10.18 -1.72
N VAL A 190 14.56 9.14 -1.58
CA VAL A 190 13.38 8.92 -2.41
C VAL A 190 12.17 9.47 -1.70
N VAL A 191 11.36 10.25 -2.41
CA VAL A 191 10.05 10.74 -1.97
C VAL A 191 9.02 10.21 -2.96
N LEU A 192 8.00 9.51 -2.46
CA LEU A 192 6.98 8.93 -3.32
C LEU A 192 5.58 9.02 -2.71
N GLY A 193 4.58 8.94 -3.57
CA GLY A 193 3.17 9.02 -3.17
C GLY A 193 2.25 9.25 -4.36
N SER A 194 1.04 9.71 -4.09
CA SER A 194 0.05 10.04 -5.12
C SER A 194 0.06 11.55 -5.41
N GLN A 195 -0.26 11.91 -6.65
CA GLN A 195 -0.58 13.25 -7.12
C GLN A 195 -2.02 13.21 -7.60
N TYR A 196 -2.87 14.06 -7.03
CA TYR A 196 -4.28 14.09 -7.37
C TYR A 196 -4.64 15.39 -8.07
N GLN A 197 -5.07 15.29 -9.32
CA GLN A 197 -5.63 16.41 -10.05
C GLN A 197 -7.15 16.37 -9.96
N MET A 198 -7.73 17.31 -9.23
CA MET A 198 -9.18 17.40 -9.06
C MET A 198 -9.84 18.12 -10.22
N TYR A 199 -10.93 17.56 -10.73
CA TYR A 199 -11.84 18.29 -11.60
C TYR A 199 -13.10 18.66 -10.80
N ALA A 200 -13.32 19.97 -10.61
CA ALA A 200 -14.59 20.47 -10.10
C ALA A 200 -15.56 20.54 -11.28
N TYR A 201 -16.67 19.80 -11.21
CA TYR A 201 -17.81 20.02 -12.08
C TYR A 201 -18.77 21.00 -11.38
N ASP A 202 -19.27 21.97 -12.15
CA ASP A 202 -20.21 23.00 -11.66
C ASP A 202 -21.60 22.43 -11.34
N GLU A 203 -21.96 21.25 -11.86
CA GLU A 203 -23.27 20.62 -11.66
C GLU A 203 -23.16 19.22 -11.01
N PRO A 204 -24.05 18.89 -10.04
CA PRO A 204 -24.13 17.55 -9.48
C PRO A 204 -24.56 16.54 -10.54
N ARG A 205 -23.76 15.49 -10.77
CA ARG A 205 -24.16 14.36 -11.63
C ARG A 205 -24.72 13.24 -10.76
N PRO A 206 -26.02 12.89 -10.89
CA PRO A 206 -26.67 11.89 -10.04
C PRO A 206 -26.12 10.46 -10.20
N GLU A 207 -25.33 10.21 -11.24
CA GLU A 207 -24.66 8.93 -11.52
C GLU A 207 -23.37 8.73 -10.70
N ILE A 208 -22.87 9.77 -10.02
CA ILE A 208 -21.58 9.75 -9.32
C ILE A 208 -21.82 10.22 -7.87
N ALA A 209 -21.42 9.41 -6.89
CA ALA A 209 -21.89 9.56 -5.51
C ALA A 209 -20.98 10.39 -4.57
N ILE A 210 -19.84 10.94 -5.03
CA ILE A 210 -18.84 11.58 -4.16
C ILE A 210 -18.31 12.87 -4.82
N TYR A 211 -18.47 14.01 -4.14
CA TYR A 211 -17.95 15.33 -4.54
C TYR A 211 -16.63 15.64 -3.82
N PRO A 212 -15.57 16.15 -4.49
CA PRO A 212 -15.45 16.39 -5.94
C PRO A 212 -15.37 15.10 -6.76
N TYR A 213 -15.83 15.20 -8.02
CA TYR A 213 -16.38 14.06 -8.75
C TYR A 213 -15.39 13.15 -9.47
N TYR A 214 -14.15 13.55 -9.76
CA TYR A 214 -13.06 12.63 -10.11
C TYR A 214 -11.71 13.33 -9.95
N SER A 215 -10.72 12.60 -9.42
CA SER A 215 -9.32 12.96 -9.50
C SER A 215 -8.62 12.13 -10.56
N SER A 216 -7.90 12.74 -11.50
CA SER A 216 -6.83 11.96 -12.13
C SER A 216 -5.77 11.74 -11.06
N VAL A 217 -5.33 10.49 -10.91
CA VAL A 217 -4.33 10.13 -9.90
C VAL A 217 -3.12 9.57 -10.61
N ASN A 218 -1.96 10.10 -10.24
CA ASN A 218 -0.67 9.62 -10.69
C ASN A 218 0.19 9.29 -9.47
N THR A 219 1.01 8.24 -9.55
CA THR A 219 2.03 7.97 -8.55
C THR A 219 3.32 8.66 -8.95
N PHE A 220 3.87 9.51 -8.08
CA PHE A 220 5.17 10.14 -8.30
C PHE A 220 6.27 9.41 -7.51
N ILE A 221 7.48 9.39 -8.07
CA ILE A 221 8.69 8.88 -7.46
C ILE A 221 9.81 9.86 -7.79
N ASN A 222 10.23 10.65 -6.80
CA ASN A 222 11.30 11.63 -6.91
C ASN A 222 12.53 11.14 -6.15
N VAL A 223 13.69 11.10 -6.80
CA VAL A 223 14.97 10.79 -6.17
C VAL A 223 15.78 12.08 -6.08
N TYR A 224 16.15 12.45 -4.86
CA TYR A 224 16.98 13.60 -4.57
C TYR A 224 18.40 13.16 -4.25
N ASP A 225 19.40 13.83 -4.83
CA ASP A 225 20.74 13.85 -4.28
C ASP A 225 20.76 14.73 -3.04
N ILE A 226 21.13 14.12 -1.91
CA ILE A 226 21.25 14.77 -0.61
C ILE A 226 22.67 14.62 -0.06
N SER A 227 23.67 14.36 -0.91
CA SER A 227 25.08 14.29 -0.49
C SER A 227 25.46 15.54 0.30
N GLU A 228 25.02 16.70 -0.18
CA GLU A 228 24.97 17.93 0.61
C GLU A 228 23.59 18.16 1.22
N LYS A 229 23.47 17.83 2.51
CA LYS A 229 22.20 17.80 3.25
C LYS A 229 21.48 19.16 3.31
N ALA A 230 22.23 20.26 3.20
CA ALA A 230 21.69 21.62 3.19
C ALA A 230 21.21 22.08 1.80
N SER A 231 21.51 21.32 0.73
CA SER A 231 21.11 21.65 -0.64
C SER A 231 20.70 20.40 -1.44
N PRO A 232 19.54 19.81 -1.14
CA PRO A 232 18.99 18.71 -1.92
C PRO A 232 18.76 19.08 -3.39
N VAL A 233 19.11 18.19 -4.31
CA VAL A 233 18.92 18.38 -5.75
C VAL A 233 18.10 17.23 -6.32
N LEU A 234 17.01 17.53 -7.04
CA LEU A 234 16.24 16.51 -7.74
C LEU A 234 17.12 15.86 -8.83
N ALA A 235 17.48 14.60 -8.64
CA ALA A 235 18.29 13.83 -9.58
C ALA A 235 17.43 13.08 -10.59
N ARG A 236 16.27 12.56 -10.15
CA ARG A 236 15.39 11.75 -10.97
C ARG A 236 13.92 11.96 -10.63
N ASN A 237 13.08 11.99 -11.65
CA ASN A 237 11.62 12.06 -11.53
C ASN A 237 11.00 10.99 -12.43
N LEU A 238 10.13 10.18 -11.85
CA LEU A 238 9.30 9.22 -12.54
C LEU A 238 7.86 9.36 -12.06
N THR A 239 6.91 9.45 -12.99
CA THR A 239 5.48 9.46 -12.67
C THR A 239 4.79 8.31 -13.40
N LEU A 240 3.85 7.64 -12.75
CA LEU A 240 3.03 6.59 -13.34
C LEU A 240 1.55 6.98 -13.23
N SER A 241 0.75 6.62 -14.22
CA SER A 241 -0.70 6.74 -14.09
C SER A 241 -1.25 5.69 -13.11
N GLY A 242 -2.18 6.12 -12.25
CA GLY A 242 -2.78 5.28 -11.23
C GLY A 242 -2.32 5.61 -9.81
N SER A 243 -3.01 4.99 -8.85
CA SER A 243 -2.85 5.21 -7.42
C SER A 243 -1.68 4.43 -6.85
N TYR A 244 -0.95 5.02 -5.92
CA TYR A 244 0.06 4.31 -5.16
C TYR A 244 -0.59 3.19 -4.35
N PHE A 245 -0.14 1.96 -4.53
CA PHE A 245 -0.59 0.82 -3.74
C PHE A 245 0.36 0.55 -2.58
N ASN A 246 1.64 0.31 -2.88
CA ASN A 246 2.67 0.04 -1.88
C ASN A 246 4.08 0.11 -2.49
N SER A 247 5.12 0.09 -1.66
CA SER A 247 6.51 0.03 -2.12
C SER A 247 7.46 -0.62 -1.12
N ARG A 248 8.59 -1.12 -1.61
CA ARG A 248 9.69 -1.67 -0.82
C ARG A 248 11.04 -1.26 -1.40
N MET A 249 12.03 -1.12 -0.54
CA MET A 249 13.42 -0.91 -0.96
C MET A 249 14.27 -2.13 -0.61
N ILE A 250 15.04 -2.62 -1.59
CA ILE A 250 16.00 -3.72 -1.41
C ILE A 250 17.33 -3.30 -2.05
N GLY A 251 18.36 -3.17 -1.23
CA GLY A 251 19.65 -2.65 -1.69
C GLY A 251 19.50 -1.24 -2.28
N ASN A 252 19.83 -1.09 -3.57
CA ASN A 252 19.75 0.18 -4.29
C ASN A 252 18.46 0.33 -5.11
N TYR A 253 17.54 -0.61 -5.01
CA TYR A 253 16.31 -0.62 -5.79
C TYR A 253 15.11 -0.25 -4.92
N VAL A 254 14.29 0.67 -5.42
CA VAL A 254 12.93 0.89 -4.93
C VAL A 254 11.96 0.20 -5.88
N TYR A 255 11.13 -0.68 -5.34
CA TYR A 255 10.04 -1.35 -6.01
C TYR A 255 8.73 -0.68 -5.63
N THR A 256 8.03 -0.11 -6.60
CA THR A 256 6.74 0.57 -6.40
C THR A 256 5.64 -0.17 -7.13
N VAL A 257 4.51 -0.38 -6.45
CA VAL A 257 3.30 -0.99 -7.00
C VAL A 257 2.25 0.09 -7.16
N VAL A 258 1.72 0.22 -8.37
CA VAL A 258 0.73 1.23 -8.77
C VAL A 258 -0.49 0.51 -9.32
N SER A 259 -1.68 0.97 -8.94
CA SER A 259 -2.94 0.37 -9.36
C SER A 259 -3.80 1.39 -10.10
N GLN A 260 -4.17 1.04 -11.33
CA GLN A 260 -5.03 1.83 -12.21
C GLN A 260 -6.26 1.01 -12.60
N PRO A 261 -7.48 1.58 -12.60
CA PRO A 261 -8.66 0.91 -13.14
C PRO A 261 -8.48 0.50 -14.61
N ALA A 262 -8.89 -0.72 -14.96
CA ALA A 262 -8.95 -1.20 -16.33
C ALA A 262 -10.42 -1.29 -16.76
N TYR A 263 -10.86 -0.31 -17.55
CA TYR A 263 -12.24 -0.22 -18.02
C TYR A 263 -12.31 0.45 -19.40
N ILE A 264 -13.47 0.30 -20.04
CA ILE A 264 -13.77 0.93 -21.32
C ILE A 264 -14.53 2.23 -21.05
N LEU A 265 -13.97 3.35 -21.52
CA LEU A 265 -14.60 4.67 -21.51
C LEU A 265 -14.79 5.12 -22.96
N GLU A 266 -16.05 5.34 -23.37
CA GLU A 266 -16.36 5.80 -24.73
C GLU A 266 -15.70 4.95 -25.85
N ASP A 267 -15.73 3.62 -25.70
CA ASP A 267 -15.09 2.63 -26.60
C ASP A 267 -13.53 2.64 -26.59
N VAL A 268 -12.93 3.33 -25.62
CA VAL A 268 -11.47 3.40 -25.43
C VAL A 268 -11.05 2.78 -24.10
N VAL A 269 -9.98 1.98 -24.11
CA VAL A 269 -9.31 1.49 -22.90
C VAL A 269 -8.14 2.42 -22.59
N ILE A 270 -8.16 3.04 -21.40
CA ILE A 270 -7.06 3.89 -20.95
C ILE A 270 -5.93 3.00 -20.41
N LEU A 271 -4.83 2.91 -21.15
CA LEU A 271 -3.67 2.10 -20.79
C LEU A 271 -2.84 2.76 -19.68
N PRO A 272 -2.07 1.98 -18.89
CA PRO A 272 -1.10 2.55 -17.97
C PRO A 272 0.01 3.29 -18.70
N GLN A 273 0.48 4.38 -18.12
CA GLN A 273 1.49 5.26 -18.69
C GLN A 273 2.60 5.50 -17.68
N VAL A 274 3.83 5.56 -18.20
CA VAL A 274 5.04 5.91 -17.45
C VAL A 274 5.60 7.19 -18.05
N TYR A 275 5.79 8.19 -17.19
CA TYR A 275 6.28 9.51 -17.53
C TYR A 275 7.70 9.67 -17.01
N GLN A 276 8.66 9.89 -17.93
CA GLN A 276 10.06 10.18 -17.60
C GLN A 276 10.51 11.40 -18.39
N ASN A 277 11.09 12.40 -17.72
CA ASN A 277 11.57 13.63 -18.35
C ASN A 277 10.51 14.29 -19.26
N ALA A 278 9.26 14.37 -18.78
CA ALA A 278 8.08 14.88 -19.49
C ALA A 278 7.68 14.10 -20.77
N LYS A 279 8.25 12.92 -21.01
CA LYS A 279 7.81 12.01 -22.08
C LYS A 279 6.96 10.91 -21.49
N ALA A 280 5.75 10.76 -22.02
CA ALA A 280 4.86 9.66 -21.70
C ALA A 280 5.18 8.45 -22.58
N SER A 281 5.19 7.26 -21.97
CA SER A 281 5.22 5.97 -22.65
C SER A 281 4.08 5.12 -22.14
N GLU A 282 3.22 4.68 -23.05
CA GLU A 282 2.14 3.75 -22.71
C GLU A 282 2.68 2.32 -22.58
N ILE A 283 2.07 1.53 -21.70
CA ILE A 283 2.34 0.10 -21.59
C ILE A 283 1.48 -0.62 -22.63
N ALA A 284 2.14 -1.15 -23.65
CA ALA A 284 1.48 -1.83 -24.75
C ALA A 284 0.73 -3.10 -24.26
N PRO A 285 -0.44 -3.44 -24.85
CA PRO A 285 -1.23 -4.61 -24.47
C PRO A 285 -0.44 -5.93 -24.44
N GLU A 286 0.56 -6.07 -25.31
CA GLU A 286 1.43 -7.25 -25.44
C GLU A 286 2.36 -7.44 -24.24
N ARG A 287 2.48 -6.43 -23.38
CA ARG A 287 3.27 -6.44 -22.14
C ARG A 287 2.40 -6.54 -20.88
N ILE A 288 1.09 -6.68 -21.05
CA ILE A 288 0.12 -6.79 -19.95
C ILE A 288 -0.20 -8.27 -19.75
N TYR A 289 0.18 -8.79 -18.60
CA TYR A 289 -0.14 -10.16 -18.19
C TYR A 289 -1.55 -10.23 -17.64
N TYR A 290 -2.31 -11.28 -17.94
CA TYR A 290 -3.66 -11.49 -17.41
C TYR A 290 -3.95 -12.97 -17.17
N ALA A 291 -4.94 -13.23 -16.33
CA ALA A 291 -5.56 -14.54 -16.18
C ALA A 291 -6.92 -14.55 -16.87
N ASP A 292 -7.24 -15.63 -17.58
CA ASP A 292 -8.54 -15.78 -18.28
C ASP A 292 -9.65 -16.10 -17.27
N THR A 293 -10.10 -15.07 -16.56
CA THR A 293 -11.12 -15.13 -15.52
C THR A 293 -12.20 -14.09 -15.77
N VAL A 294 -13.34 -14.25 -15.09
CA VAL A 294 -14.45 -13.31 -15.10
C VAL A 294 -14.51 -12.65 -13.73
N ASP A 295 -14.47 -11.31 -13.69
CA ASP A 295 -14.43 -10.52 -12.45
C ASP A 295 -15.41 -9.35 -12.49
N ASN A 296 -15.69 -8.75 -11.34
CA ASN A 296 -16.59 -7.59 -11.22
C ASN A 296 -15.96 -6.33 -11.82
N TYR A 297 -14.65 -6.19 -11.71
CA TYR A 297 -13.86 -5.12 -12.30
C TYR A 297 -12.41 -5.60 -12.46
N PHE A 298 -11.68 -4.96 -13.36
CA PHE A 298 -10.25 -5.20 -13.56
C PHE A 298 -9.44 -3.97 -13.17
N THR A 299 -8.20 -4.21 -12.77
CA THR A 299 -7.18 -3.19 -12.50
C THR A 299 -5.88 -3.58 -13.19
N PHE A 300 -5.21 -2.61 -13.77
CA PHE A 300 -3.80 -2.72 -14.12
C PHE A 300 -2.97 -2.47 -12.87
N THR A 301 -2.34 -3.54 -12.37
CA THR A 301 -1.34 -3.45 -11.31
C THR A 301 0.05 -3.42 -11.96
N THR A 302 0.72 -2.29 -11.88
CA THR A 302 2.04 -2.07 -12.46
C THR A 302 3.10 -2.07 -11.37
N PHE A 303 4.09 -2.94 -11.53
CA PHE A 303 5.29 -3.02 -10.71
C PHE A 303 6.40 -2.25 -11.42
N ILE A 304 7.07 -1.34 -10.73
CA ILE A 304 8.27 -0.66 -11.22
C ILE A 304 9.44 -0.92 -10.28
N GLY A 305 10.57 -1.33 -10.85
CA GLY A 305 11.87 -1.36 -10.18
C GLY A 305 12.74 -0.19 -10.64
N LEU A 306 13.21 0.60 -9.68
CA LEU A 306 14.00 1.81 -9.91
C LEU A 306 15.33 1.73 -9.15
N ASN A 307 16.46 1.78 -9.86
CA ASN A 307 17.76 1.98 -9.21
C ASN A 307 17.90 3.45 -8.83
N ILE A 308 18.16 3.72 -7.54
CA ILE A 308 18.25 5.07 -6.99
C ILE A 308 19.66 5.67 -7.06
N LEU A 309 20.68 4.85 -7.32
CA LEU A 309 22.09 5.29 -7.42
C LEU A 309 22.58 5.44 -8.86
N ASP A 310 21.90 4.81 -9.83
CA ASP A 310 22.21 4.90 -11.26
C ASP A 310 21.07 5.59 -12.01
N ASP A 311 21.23 6.91 -12.23
CA ASP A 311 20.26 7.74 -12.92
C ASP A 311 20.14 7.40 -14.43
N ALA A 312 21.16 6.75 -15.01
CA ALA A 312 21.17 6.32 -16.41
C ALA A 312 20.46 4.98 -16.62
N GLN A 313 20.39 4.13 -15.59
CA GLN A 313 19.68 2.85 -15.67
C GLN A 313 18.18 3.09 -15.85
N GLN A 314 17.61 2.57 -16.93
CA GLN A 314 16.17 2.64 -17.18
C GLN A 314 15.38 1.81 -16.15
N PRO A 315 14.19 2.29 -15.70
CA PRO A 315 13.34 1.51 -14.80
C PRO A 315 12.85 0.25 -15.50
N THR A 316 12.72 -0.84 -14.75
CA THR A 316 12.06 -2.06 -15.22
C THR A 316 10.60 -2.05 -14.79
N ASN A 317 9.71 -2.53 -15.65
CA ASN A 317 8.29 -2.60 -15.31
C ASN A 317 7.62 -3.90 -15.76
N MET A 318 6.58 -4.29 -15.03
CA MET A 318 5.70 -5.41 -15.31
C MET A 318 4.27 -4.99 -14.95
N THR A 319 3.31 -5.30 -15.82
CA THR A 319 1.90 -4.97 -15.56
C THR A 319 1.06 -6.23 -15.61
N VAL A 320 0.23 -6.41 -14.59
CA VAL A 320 -0.75 -7.50 -14.48
C VAL A 320 -2.15 -6.91 -14.47
N MET A 321 -3.06 -7.46 -15.27
CA MET A 321 -4.47 -7.13 -15.29
C MET A 321 -5.29 -8.26 -14.66
N MET A 322 -5.76 -8.03 -13.43
CA MET A 322 -6.65 -8.91 -12.67
C MET A 322 -7.62 -8.04 -11.85
N GLY A 323 -8.38 -8.62 -10.91
CA GLY A 323 -9.23 -7.85 -9.99
C GLY A 323 -8.45 -6.86 -9.12
N GLY A 324 -9.09 -6.29 -8.10
CA GLY A 324 -8.43 -5.39 -7.16
C GLY A 324 -7.27 -6.05 -6.41
N THR A 325 -6.09 -5.43 -6.44
CA THR A 325 -4.94 -5.81 -5.62
C THR A 325 -5.26 -5.57 -4.14
N SER A 326 -4.98 -6.57 -3.29
CA SER A 326 -5.45 -6.59 -1.89
C SER A 326 -4.34 -6.61 -0.85
N THR A 327 -3.29 -7.42 -1.04
CA THR A 327 -2.18 -7.53 -0.10
C THR A 327 -0.88 -7.73 -0.86
N MET A 328 0.21 -7.19 -0.33
CA MET A 328 1.56 -7.38 -0.87
C MET A 328 2.47 -7.91 0.23
N TYR A 329 3.25 -8.95 -0.09
CA TYR A 329 4.35 -9.44 0.72
C TYR A 329 5.62 -9.47 -0.13
N VAL A 330 6.76 -9.10 0.44
CA VAL A 330 8.02 -9.01 -0.29
C VAL A 330 9.12 -9.73 0.48
N SER A 331 9.80 -10.62 -0.24
CA SER A 331 11.04 -11.25 0.19
C SER A 331 12.22 -10.62 -0.56
N MET A 332 13.45 -11.02 -0.25
CA MET A 332 14.64 -10.55 -0.97
C MET A 332 14.59 -10.81 -2.48
N ASP A 333 13.90 -11.88 -2.89
CA ASP A 333 13.93 -12.36 -4.29
C ASP A 333 12.57 -12.27 -5.00
N ASN A 334 11.48 -12.06 -4.27
CA ASN A 334 10.11 -12.15 -4.82
C ASN A 334 9.16 -11.14 -4.20
N ILE A 335 8.27 -10.60 -5.05
CA ILE A 335 7.09 -9.81 -4.66
C ILE A 335 5.85 -10.67 -4.89
N TYR A 336 5.04 -10.85 -3.85
CA TYR A 336 3.77 -11.56 -3.89
C TYR A 336 2.64 -10.56 -3.76
N VAL A 337 1.68 -10.59 -4.68
CA VAL A 337 0.48 -9.76 -4.65
C VAL A 337 -0.75 -10.65 -4.76
N THR A 338 -1.74 -10.40 -3.91
CA THR A 338 -3.00 -11.14 -3.89
C THR A 338 -4.13 -10.36 -4.54
N TYR A 339 -5.01 -11.09 -5.24
CA TYR A 339 -6.18 -10.55 -5.93
C TYR A 339 -7.42 -11.26 -5.42
N SER A 340 -8.42 -10.50 -4.99
CA SER A 340 -9.64 -11.07 -4.44
C SER A 340 -10.56 -11.53 -5.57
N THR A 341 -10.93 -12.81 -5.57
CA THR A 341 -11.93 -13.36 -6.49
C THR A 341 -13.23 -13.63 -5.75
N TRP A 342 -14.35 -13.12 -6.26
CA TRP A 342 -15.65 -13.18 -5.57
C TRP A 342 -16.56 -14.33 -6.03
N ASN A 343 -16.01 -15.34 -6.70
CA ASN A 343 -16.79 -16.44 -7.30
C ASN A 343 -16.66 -17.75 -6.51
N ALA A 344 -17.80 -18.26 -6.02
CA ALA A 344 -18.06 -19.66 -5.62
C ALA A 344 -17.06 -20.36 -4.66
N GLY A 345 -16.46 -19.62 -3.73
CA GLY A 345 -15.68 -20.16 -2.60
C GLY A 345 -14.40 -19.36 -2.31
N GLN A 346 -13.74 -19.65 -1.19
CA GLN A 346 -12.45 -19.05 -0.83
C GLN A 346 -11.31 -19.99 -1.27
N TYR A 347 -10.60 -19.63 -2.34
CA TYR A 347 -9.44 -20.38 -2.82
C TYR A 347 -8.30 -19.42 -3.17
N THR A 348 -7.06 -19.85 -2.96
CA THR A 348 -5.86 -19.10 -3.35
C THR A 348 -5.23 -19.75 -4.58
N SER A 349 -5.19 -18.99 -5.68
CA SER A 349 -4.48 -19.36 -6.91
C SER A 349 -3.11 -18.71 -6.92
N ILE A 350 -2.06 -19.47 -7.26
CA ILE A 350 -0.69 -18.97 -7.36
C ILE A 350 -0.32 -18.84 -8.83
N TYR A 351 -0.09 -17.60 -9.27
CA TYR A 351 0.51 -17.30 -10.57
C TYR A 351 2.00 -17.03 -10.36
N ARG A 352 2.83 -17.51 -11.28
CA ARG A 352 4.29 -17.35 -11.26
C ARG A 352 4.76 -16.72 -12.55
#